data_AF-A0A524KHC5-F1
#
_entry.id   AF-A0A524KHC5-F1
#
_cell.length_a   1.000
_cell.length_b   1.000
_cell.length_c   1.000
_cell.angle_alpha   90.00
_cell.angle_beta   90.00
_cell.angle_gamma   90.00
#
_symmetry.space_group_name_H-M   'P 1'
#
loop_
_entity.id
_entity.type
_entity.pdbx_description
1 polymer ?
#
loop_
_entity_poly.entity_id
_entity_poly.type
_entity_poly.pdbx_seq_one_letter_code
_entity_poly.pdbx_strand_id
1 'polypeptide(L)'
;MDKSAEEFREAVLDVIRFLADPDEQRTFASRVTYSDYSSEFFFWWFDDFDPETSLYRAAFSETELAALKSFAATYESSDRELGQNDRSIDDLLETPAWSRLVHAARRTVEAVALQPNQSLERTRGE
;
A
#
# COMPACT_ATOMS: atom_id res chain seq x y z
N MET A 1 -9.74 5.01 -19.51
CA MET A 1 -9.93 6.26 -18.73
C MET A 1 -8.63 6.45 -18.00
N ASP A 2 -7.88 7.50 -18.32
CA ASP A 2 -6.69 7.85 -17.54
C ASP A 2 -7.16 8.30 -16.15
N LYS A 3 -6.75 7.59 -15.09
CA LYS A 3 -7.00 8.02 -13.71
C LYS A 3 -6.28 9.34 -13.49
N SER A 4 -6.94 10.32 -12.87
CA SER A 4 -6.25 11.53 -12.42
C SER A 4 -5.21 11.20 -11.34
N ALA A 5 -4.24 12.10 -11.13
CA ALA A 5 -3.24 11.94 -10.08
C ALA A 5 -3.87 11.83 -8.68
N GLU A 6 -5.00 12.49 -8.44
CA GLU A 6 -5.74 12.43 -7.18
C GLU A 6 -6.45 11.09 -6.98
N GLU A 7 -7.16 10.60 -8.01
CA GLU A 7 -7.79 9.27 -7.96
C GLU A 7 -6.76 8.16 -7.81
N PHE A 8 -5.60 8.32 -8.45
CA PHE A 8 -4.48 7.41 -8.31
C PHE A 8 -3.91 7.43 -6.90
N ARG A 9 -3.69 8.62 -6.34
CA ARG A 9 -3.21 8.81 -4.96
C ARG A 9 -4.11 8.07 -3.97
N GLU A 10 -5.42 8.31 -4.02
CA GLU A 10 -6.35 7.67 -3.08
C GLU A 10 -6.38 6.16 -3.27
N ALA A 11 -6.36 5.65 -4.52
CA ALA A 11 -6.30 4.21 -4.75
C ALA A 11 -5.07 3.54 -4.10
N VAL A 12 -3.89 4.15 -4.23
CA VAL A 12 -2.67 3.66 -3.58
C VAL A 12 -2.80 3.73 -2.05
N LEU A 13 -3.33 4.83 -1.52
CA LEU A 13 -3.50 4.98 -0.07
C LEU A 13 -4.53 4.03 0.51
N ASP A 14 -5.60 3.71 -0.21
CA ASP A 14 -6.61 2.75 0.22
C ASP A 14 -6.02 1.34 0.38
N VAL A 15 -5.15 0.91 -0.54
CA VAL A 15 -4.43 -0.37 -0.40
C VAL A 15 -3.52 -0.36 0.84
N ILE A 16 -2.77 0.73 1.07
CA ILE A 16 -1.88 0.82 2.23
C ILE A 16 -2.68 0.89 3.54
N ARG A 17 -3.80 1.61 3.56
CA ARG A 17 -4.72 1.69 4.71
C ARG A 17 -5.28 0.31 5.04
N PHE A 18 -5.75 -0.42 4.04
CA PHE A 18 -6.21 -1.80 4.20
C PHE A 18 -5.11 -2.70 4.80
N LEU A 19 -3.89 -2.64 4.26
CA LEU A 19 -2.76 -3.43 4.76
C LEU A 19 -2.30 -3.00 6.16
N ALA A 20 -2.59 -1.77 6.57
CA ALA A 20 -2.31 -1.25 7.90
C ALA A 20 -3.33 -1.70 8.97
N ASP A 21 -4.46 -2.27 8.55
CA ASP A 21 -5.57 -2.66 9.43
C ASP A 21 -5.82 -4.18 9.40
N PRO A 22 -5.28 -4.93 10.39
CA PRO A 22 -5.54 -6.36 10.55
C PRO A 22 -7.02 -6.72 10.70
N ASP A 23 -7.83 -5.86 11.32
CA ASP A 23 -9.25 -6.15 11.56
C ASP A 23 -10.07 -5.96 10.27
N GLU A 24 -9.69 -4.98 9.45
CA GLU A 24 -10.23 -4.82 8.11
C GLU A 24 -9.86 -6.02 7.22
N GLN A 25 -8.62 -6.52 7.30
CA GLN A 25 -8.18 -7.72 6.58
C GLN A 25 -8.99 -8.96 6.98
N ARG A 26 -9.24 -9.17 8.28
CA ARG A 26 -10.13 -10.26 8.76
C ARG A 26 -11.56 -10.08 8.28
N THR A 27 -12.08 -8.86 8.35
CA THR A 27 -13.43 -8.53 7.89
C THR A 27 -13.58 -8.82 6.40
N PHE A 28 -12.57 -8.47 5.60
CA PHE A 28 -12.52 -8.78 4.18
C PHE A 28 -12.50 -10.30 3.94
N ALA A 29 -11.62 -11.03 4.62
CA ALA A 29 -11.53 -12.49 4.53
C ALA A 29 -12.81 -13.24 4.94
N SER A 30 -13.63 -12.64 5.82
CA SER A 30 -14.95 -13.19 6.17
C SER A 30 -15.98 -13.09 5.04
N ARG A 31 -15.75 -12.19 4.07
CA ARG A 31 -16.66 -11.90 2.94
C ARG A 31 -16.20 -12.53 1.64
N VAL A 32 -14.90 -12.73 1.47
CA VAL A 32 -14.27 -13.25 0.26
C VAL A 32 -13.30 -14.35 0.68
N THR A 33 -13.44 -15.54 0.10
CA THR A 33 -12.54 -16.66 0.37
C THR A 33 -11.53 -16.78 -0.75
N TYR A 34 -10.25 -16.60 -0.41
CA TYR A 34 -9.12 -16.91 -1.27
C TYR A 34 -8.41 -18.18 -0.81
N SER A 35 -7.74 -18.85 -1.74
CA SER A 35 -6.86 -19.99 -1.44
C SER A 35 -5.56 -19.53 -0.78
N ASP A 36 -5.06 -18.35 -1.15
CA ASP A 36 -3.88 -17.72 -0.56
C ASP A 36 -4.06 -16.21 -0.45
N TYR A 37 -4.30 -15.73 0.78
CA TYR A 37 -4.44 -14.29 1.03
C TYR A 37 -3.15 -13.51 0.82
N SER A 38 -2.00 -14.14 1.01
CA SER A 38 -0.72 -13.47 0.81
C SER A 38 -0.55 -13.14 -0.67
N SER A 39 -0.65 -14.13 -1.56
CA SER A 39 -0.53 -13.94 -3.01
C SER A 39 -1.55 -12.94 -3.58
N GLU A 40 -2.82 -12.99 -3.13
CA GLU A 40 -3.87 -12.08 -3.60
C GLU A 40 -3.62 -10.63 -3.18
N PHE A 41 -3.23 -10.40 -1.92
CA PHE A 41 -2.87 -9.06 -1.48
C PHE A 41 -1.59 -8.57 -2.16
N PHE A 42 -0.61 -9.46 -2.39
CA PHE A 42 0.62 -9.13 -3.13
C PHE A 42 0.30 -8.64 -4.54
N PHE A 43 -0.65 -9.29 -5.21
CA PHE A 43 -1.11 -8.89 -6.53
C PHE A 43 -1.71 -7.48 -6.56
N TRP A 44 -2.44 -7.07 -5.51
CA TRP A 44 -3.04 -5.72 -5.43
C TRP A 44 -2.01 -4.60 -5.34
N TRP A 45 -0.79 -4.90 -4.88
CA TRP A 45 0.27 -3.90 -4.75
C TRP A 45 1.25 -3.91 -5.94
N PHE A 46 1.64 -5.08 -6.43
CA PHE A 46 2.74 -5.21 -7.40
C PHE A 46 2.39 -4.90 -8.85
N ASP A 47 1.15 -5.13 -9.29
CA ASP A 47 0.79 -4.90 -10.69
C ASP A 47 0.84 -3.40 -11.08
N ASP A 48 0.83 -2.49 -10.10
CA ASP A 48 0.72 -1.04 -10.32
C ASP A 48 1.81 -0.18 -9.61
N PHE A 49 2.80 -0.77 -8.91
CA PHE A 49 3.86 0.01 -8.25
C PHE A 49 5.08 0.28 -9.16
N ASP A 50 5.05 1.40 -9.87
CA ASP A 50 6.22 1.97 -10.55
C ASP A 50 6.42 3.45 -10.15
N PRO A 51 7.26 3.71 -9.12
CA PRO A 51 7.46 5.06 -8.57
C PRO A 51 8.21 5.99 -9.52
N GLU A 52 8.70 5.51 -10.67
CA GLU A 52 9.36 6.34 -11.68
C GLU A 52 8.40 6.90 -12.74
N THR A 53 7.16 6.38 -12.80
CA THR A 53 6.14 6.90 -13.73
C THR A 53 5.77 8.35 -13.41
N SER A 54 5.33 9.06 -14.45
CA SER A 54 4.81 10.42 -14.32
C SER A 54 3.61 10.51 -13.37
N LEU A 55 2.83 9.43 -13.24
CA LEU A 55 1.64 9.40 -12.40
C LEU A 55 2.00 9.41 -10.91
N TYR A 56 2.98 8.63 -10.46
CA TYR A 56 3.47 8.66 -9.08
C TYR A 56 4.09 10.03 -8.73
N ARG A 57 4.88 10.62 -9.64
CA ARG A 57 5.48 11.95 -9.43
C ARG A 57 4.45 13.08 -9.41
N ALA A 58 3.31 12.90 -10.09
CA ALA A 58 2.21 13.86 -10.06
C ALA A 58 1.32 13.69 -8.82
N ALA A 59 1.22 12.47 -8.27
CA ALA A 59 0.35 12.12 -7.16
C ALA A 59 0.98 12.27 -5.77
N PHE A 60 2.32 12.23 -5.67
CA PHE A 60 3.05 12.16 -4.41
C PHE A 60 4.25 13.10 -4.37
N SER A 61 4.55 13.65 -3.19
CA SER A 61 5.78 14.39 -2.91
C SER A 61 7.01 13.47 -2.90
N GLU A 62 8.22 14.03 -3.01
CA GLU A 62 9.45 13.23 -2.93
C GLU A 62 9.59 12.47 -1.60
N THR A 63 9.08 13.06 -0.50
CA THR A 63 9.10 12.42 0.83
C THR A 63 8.10 11.28 0.90
N GLU A 64 6.91 11.47 0.34
CA GLU A 64 5.89 10.42 0.26
C GLU A 64 6.36 9.27 -0.64
N LEU A 65 6.98 9.57 -1.79
CA LEU A 65 7.59 8.57 -2.66
C LEU A 65 8.70 7.79 -1.95
N ALA A 66 9.50 8.43 -1.09
CA ALA A 66 10.51 7.73 -0.29
C ALA A 66 9.88 6.77 0.74
N ALA A 67 8.77 7.17 1.36
CA ALA A 67 8.00 6.29 2.25
C ALA A 67 7.39 5.11 1.49
N LEU A 68 6.78 5.36 0.33
CA LEU A 68 6.22 4.32 -0.54
C LEU A 68 7.29 3.32 -1.02
N LYS A 69 8.47 3.80 -1.42
CA LYS A 69 9.61 2.94 -1.80
C LYS A 69 10.08 2.07 -0.62
N SER A 70 10.14 2.65 0.58
CA SER A 70 10.53 1.92 1.79
C SER A 70 9.51 0.83 2.16
N PHE A 71 8.23 1.13 1.96
CA PHE A 71 7.16 0.17 2.11
C PHE A 71 7.26 -0.95 1.07
N ALA A 72 7.41 -0.63 -0.22
CA ALA A 72 7.55 -1.61 -1.29
C ALA A 72 8.73 -2.58 -1.04
N ALA A 73 9.87 -2.08 -0.57
CA ALA A 73 11.00 -2.94 -0.20
C ALA A 73 10.67 -3.90 0.96
N THR A 74 9.89 -3.45 1.95
CA THR A 74 9.40 -4.31 3.05
C THR A 74 8.42 -5.34 2.52
N TYR A 75 7.59 -4.94 1.57
CA TYR A 75 6.59 -5.76 0.91
C TYR A 75 7.27 -6.91 0.11
N GLU A 76 8.23 -6.58 -0.76
CA GLU A 76 9.07 -7.55 -1.49
C GLU A 76 9.80 -8.53 -0.57
N SER A 77 10.39 -8.02 0.52
CA SER A 77 11.09 -8.88 1.48
C SER A 77 10.14 -9.83 2.20
N SER A 78 8.91 -9.39 2.48
CA SER A 78 7.90 -10.20 3.17
C SER A 78 7.36 -11.28 2.23
N ASP A 79 7.12 -10.96 0.96
CA ASP A 79 6.74 -11.93 -0.08
C ASP A 79 7.78 -13.06 -0.19
N ARG A 80 9.06 -12.71 -0.32
CA ARG A 80 10.15 -13.68 -0.42
C ARG A 80 10.25 -14.60 0.80
N GLU A 81 9.99 -14.08 1.99
CA GLU A 81 10.04 -14.85 3.24
C GLU A 81 8.83 -15.78 3.40
N LEU A 82 7.65 -15.29 3.04
CA LEU A 82 6.42 -16.06 3.09
C LEU A 82 6.43 -17.18 2.04
N GLY A 83 7.01 -16.92 0.87
CA GLY A 83 7.03 -17.84 -0.26
C GLY A 83 5.62 -18.23 -0.71
N GLN A 84 5.56 -19.16 -1.65
CA GLN A 84 4.30 -19.63 -2.24
C GLN A 84 3.69 -20.72 -1.36
N ASN A 85 3.02 -20.31 -0.28
CA ASN A 85 2.29 -21.22 0.60
C ASN A 85 0.91 -20.63 0.89
N ASP A 86 -0.12 -21.41 0.62
CA ASP A 86 -1.50 -21.11 0.99
C ASP A 86 -1.58 -20.84 2.50
N ARG A 87 -2.00 -19.62 2.86
CA ARG A 87 -2.23 -19.23 4.24
C ARG A 87 -3.59 -18.59 4.37
N SER A 88 -4.31 -18.97 5.43
CA SER A 88 -5.47 -18.21 5.86
C SER A 88 -5.03 -16.81 6.33
N ILE A 89 -5.98 -15.87 6.41
CA ILE A 89 -5.64 -14.55 6.94
C ILE A 89 -5.15 -14.60 8.38
N ASP A 90 -5.67 -15.51 9.20
CA ASP A 90 -5.27 -15.62 10.60
C ASP A 90 -3.85 -16.18 10.72
N ASP A 91 -3.51 -17.22 9.95
CA ASP A 91 -2.13 -17.75 9.90
C ASP A 91 -1.15 -16.68 9.41
N LEU A 92 -1.57 -15.88 8.41
CA LEU A 92 -0.77 -14.82 7.84
C LEU A 92 -0.49 -13.71 8.88
N LEU A 93 -1.52 -13.25 9.58
CA LEU A 93 -1.43 -12.22 10.62
C LEU A 93 -0.56 -12.62 11.82
N GLU A 94 -0.39 -13.92 12.06
CA GLU A 94 0.51 -14.44 13.10
C GLU A 94 1.98 -14.50 12.65
N THR A 95 2.27 -14.34 11.36
CA THR A 95 3.66 -14.40 10.88
C THR A 95 4.44 -13.12 11.22
N PRO A 96 5.73 -13.25 11.59
CA PRO A 96 6.60 -12.08 11.76
C PRO A 96 6.74 -11.25 10.48
N ALA A 97 6.74 -11.89 9.30
CA ALA A 97 6.81 -11.21 8.01
C ALA A 97 5.61 -10.28 7.79
N TRP A 98 4.41 -10.78 8.00
CA TRP A 98 3.21 -9.98 7.81
C TRP A 98 3.05 -8.89 8.87
N SER A 99 3.42 -9.18 10.13
CA SER A 99 3.44 -8.15 11.18
C SER A 99 4.35 -6.97 10.80
N ARG A 100 5.53 -7.22 10.22
CA ARG A 100 6.42 -6.16 9.72
C ARG A 100 5.77 -5.37 8.59
N LEU A 101 5.06 -6.04 7.68
CA LEU A 101 4.35 -5.41 6.58
C LEU A 101 3.23 -4.48 7.09
N VAL A 102 2.40 -4.94 8.03
CA VAL A 102 1.37 -4.12 8.70
C VAL A 102 1.99 -2.90 9.37
N HIS A 103 3.10 -3.08 10.09
CA HIS A 103 3.81 -1.96 10.72
C HIS A 103 4.40 -0.98 9.70
N ALA A 104 4.93 -1.47 8.59
CA ALA A 104 5.44 -0.62 7.52
C ALA A 104 4.30 0.17 6.86
N ALA A 105 3.15 -0.46 6.60
CA ALA A 105 1.97 0.18 6.05
C ALA A 105 1.49 1.34 6.94
N ARG A 106 1.37 1.10 8.26
CA ARG A 106 0.99 2.14 9.24
C ARG A 106 1.92 3.36 9.20
N ARG A 107 3.23 3.13 9.22
CA ARG A 107 4.22 4.23 9.12
C ARG A 107 4.10 5.00 7.81
N THR A 108 3.80 4.32 6.71
CA THR A 108 3.60 4.99 5.41
C THR A 108 2.34 5.85 5.42
N VAL A 109 1.22 5.35 5.96
CA VAL A 109 0.00 6.16 6.12
C VAL A 109 0.27 7.39 6.98
N GLU A 110 0.98 7.24 8.11
CA GLU A 110 1.36 8.36 8.97
C GLU A 110 2.24 9.38 8.25
N ALA A 111 3.26 8.91 7.51
CA ALA A 111 4.16 9.77 6.75
C ALA A 111 3.43 10.58 5.67
N VAL A 112 2.42 9.97 5.03
CA VAL A 112 1.61 10.63 4.01
C VAL A 112 0.55 11.56 4.63
N ALA A 113 -0.07 11.17 5.74
CA ALA A 113 -1.10 11.96 6.42
C ALA A 113 -0.54 13.26 7.06
N LEU A 114 0.71 13.24 7.51
CA LEU A 114 1.41 14.41 8.03
C LEU A 114 1.80 15.43 6.93
N GLN A 115 1.63 15.08 5.66
CA GLN A 115 1.92 15.95 4.52
C GLN A 115 0.64 16.22 3.71
N PRO A 116 -0.33 16.98 4.25
CA PRO A 116 -1.50 17.36 3.48
C PRO A 116 -1.05 18.08 2.20
N ASN A 117 -1.43 17.47 1.08
CA ASN A 117 -1.19 17.81 -0.32
C ASN A 117 -0.85 19.30 -0.57
N GLN A 118 0.41 19.60 -0.90
CA GLN A 118 0.85 20.94 -1.32
C GLN A 118 0.47 21.30 -2.77
N SER A 119 -0.38 20.49 -3.43
CA SER A 119 -0.74 20.70 -4.84
C SER A 119 -1.82 21.76 -5.08
N LEU A 120 -2.35 22.42 -4.04
CA LEU A 120 -3.41 23.44 -4.17
C LEU A 120 -2.91 24.90 -4.23
N GLU A 121 -1.59 25.18 -4.15
CA GLU A 121 -1.07 26.56 -4.11
C GLU A 121 -0.27 27.01 -5.35
N ARG A 122 -0.46 26.38 -6.52
CA ARG A 122 0.20 26.83 -7.78
C ARG A 122 -0.72 27.39 -8.86
N THR A 123 -1.92 27.83 -8.50
CA THR A 123 -2.84 28.56 -9.40
C THR A 123 -3.57 29.69 -8.68
N ARG A 124 -2.81 30.67 -8.16
CA ARG A 124 -3.35 32.02 -7.93
C ARG A 124 -2.22 33.05 -8.01
N GLY A 125 -1.97 33.50 -9.22
CA GLY A 125 -1.00 34.52 -9.56
C GLY A 125 -1.20 34.91 -11.02
N GLU A 126 -2.40 35.41 -11.32
CA GLU A 126 -2.64 36.30 -12.47
C GLU A 126 -2.13 37.70 -12.13
#